data_AF-A0A3B8JLV1-F1
#
_entry.id   AF-A0A3B8JLV1-F1
#
_cell.length_a   1.000
_cell.length_b   1.000
_cell.length_c   1.000
_cell.angle_alpha   90.00
_cell.angle_beta   90.00
_cell.angle_gamma   90.00
#
_symmetry.space_group_name_H-M   'P 1'
#
loop_
_entity.id
_entity.type
_entity.pdbx_description
1 polymer ?
#
loop_
_entity_poly.entity_id
_entity_poly.type
_entity_poly.pdbx_seq_one_letter_code
_entity_poly.pdbx_strand_id
1 'polypeptide(L)'
;HVFPWSVKNLSPAKGLFLGGGLDQIIAQLMGIVSVGIFTIIFSLIAWFVIALTIDLRVSEEEEIEGLDLSEHGMSAYDITPEE
;
A
#
# COMPACT_ATOMS: atom_id res chain seq x y z
N HIS A 1 12.95 23.41 -26.05
CA HIS A 1 13.29 24.73 -25.46
C HIS A 1 13.45 24.54 -23.96
N VAL A 2 14.65 24.78 -23.42
CA VAL A 2 14.92 24.68 -21.98
C VAL A 2 14.88 26.11 -21.42
N PHE A 3 14.08 26.36 -20.40
CA PHE A 3 13.89 27.70 -19.83
C PHE A 3 15.17 28.24 -19.15
N PRO A 4 15.39 29.57 -19.11
CA PRO A 4 16.61 30.17 -18.58
C PRO A 4 16.86 29.95 -17.08
N TRP A 5 15.84 29.56 -16.31
CA TRP A 5 15.96 29.18 -14.89
C TRP A 5 16.21 27.69 -14.66
N SER A 6 16.26 26.88 -15.72
CA SER A 6 16.49 25.44 -15.57
C SER A 6 17.92 25.18 -15.11
N VAL A 7 18.06 24.66 -13.89
CA VAL A 7 19.35 24.24 -13.35
C VAL A 7 19.86 23.05 -14.16
N LYS A 8 21.07 23.17 -14.73
CA LYS A 8 21.72 22.04 -15.42
C LYS A 8 21.96 20.92 -14.40
N ASN A 9 21.62 19.69 -14.77
CA ASN A 9 21.63 18.48 -13.94
C ASN A 9 20.47 18.31 -12.93
N LEU A 10 19.39 19.10 -13.04
CA LEU A 10 18.16 18.84 -12.26
C LEU A 10 17.36 17.65 -12.81
N SER A 11 17.59 17.28 -14.07
CA SER A 11 16.91 16.15 -14.70
C SER A 11 17.35 14.84 -14.03
N PRO A 12 16.41 13.91 -13.77
CA PRO A 12 16.75 12.58 -13.30
C PRO A 12 17.82 11.94 -14.19
N ALA A 13 18.76 11.23 -13.57
CA ALA A 13 19.75 10.47 -14.30
C ALA A 13 19.06 9.55 -15.32
N LYS A 14 19.68 9.40 -16.50
CA LYS A 14 19.10 8.65 -17.62
C LYS A 14 18.71 7.24 -17.17
N GLY A 15 17.58 6.72 -17.67
CA GLY A 15 17.16 5.35 -17.41
C GLY A 15 18.06 4.32 -18.10
N LEU A 16 17.93 3.04 -17.69
CA LEU A 16 18.71 1.92 -18.23
C LEU A 16 18.69 1.87 -19.77
N PHE A 17 17.50 1.98 -20.36
CA PHE A 17 17.31 1.94 -21.82
C PHE A 17 17.75 3.22 -22.54
N LEU A 18 18.07 4.29 -21.80
CA LEU A 18 18.55 5.57 -22.33
C LEU A 18 20.06 5.74 -22.16
N GLY A 19 20.78 4.65 -21.83
CA GLY A 19 22.23 4.66 -21.63
C GLY A 19 22.66 5.16 -20.24
N GLY A 20 21.78 5.08 -19.24
CA GLY A 20 22.07 5.44 -17.85
C GLY A 20 22.98 4.49 -17.07
N GLY A 21 23.31 3.33 -17.66
CA GLY A 21 24.20 2.34 -17.06
C GLY A 21 23.58 1.54 -15.90
N LEU A 22 24.37 0.62 -15.33
CA LEU A 22 23.95 -0.26 -14.24
C LEU A 22 23.91 0.45 -12.89
N ASP A 23 24.72 1.49 -12.69
CA ASP A 23 24.75 2.28 -11.46
C ASP A 23 23.37 2.87 -11.13
N GLN A 24 22.63 3.30 -12.16
CA GLN A 24 21.25 3.78 -12.00
C GLN A 24 20.30 2.69 -11.53
N ILE A 25 20.46 1.45 -12.01
CA ILE A 25 19.62 0.32 -11.57
C ILE A 25 19.88 -0.02 -10.11
N ILE A 26 21.14 -0.02 -9.68
CA ILE A 26 21.51 -0.27 -8.29
C ILE A 26 20.89 0.78 -7.37
N ALA A 27 20.96 2.07 -7.75
CA ALA A 27 20.34 3.15 -6.99
C ALA A 27 18.81 2.96 -6.82
N GLN A 28 18.10 2.55 -7.88
CA GLN A 28 16.67 2.28 -7.81
C GLN A 28 16.33 1.07 -6.95
N LEU A 29 17.11 -0.01 -7.06
CA LEU A 29 16.93 -1.22 -6.24
C LEU A 29 17.13 -0.91 -4.75
N MET A 30 18.14 -0.12 -4.40
CA MET A 30 18.31 0.35 -3.02
C MET A 30 17.08 1.13 -2.55
N GLY A 31 16.55 2.03 -3.37
CA GLY A 31 15.33 2.77 -3.05
C GLY A 31 14.13 1.85 -2.78
N ILE A 32 13.89 0.87 -3.64
CA ILE A 32 12.81 -0.11 -3.47
C ILE A 32 12.98 -0.89 -2.16
N VAL A 33 14.19 -1.39 -1.90
CA VAL A 33 14.48 -2.15 -0.67
C VAL A 33 14.32 -1.29 0.57
N SER A 34 14.81 -0.03 0.55
CA SER A 34 14.67 0.90 1.67
C SER A 34 13.21 1.18 2.00
N VAL A 35 12.39 1.51 1.00
CA VAL A 35 10.97 1.79 1.20
C VAL A 35 10.22 0.52 1.61
N GLY A 36 10.54 -0.63 1.00
CA GLY A 36 9.94 -1.91 1.34
C GLY A 36 10.18 -2.31 2.80
N ILE A 37 11.43 -2.25 3.26
CA ILE A 37 11.80 -2.54 4.65
C ILE A 37 11.08 -1.57 5.60
N PHE A 38 11.13 -0.26 5.31
CA PHE A 38 10.46 0.74 6.14
C PHE A 38 8.96 0.46 6.24
N THR A 39 8.29 0.22 5.10
CA THR A 39 6.84 0.02 5.05
C THR A 39 6.42 -1.23 5.81
N ILE A 40 7.15 -2.34 5.66
CA ILE A 40 6.87 -3.59 6.37
C ILE A 40 7.04 -3.38 7.87
N ILE A 41 8.18 -2.85 8.31
CA ILE A 41 8.45 -2.67 9.75
C ILE A 41 7.45 -1.70 10.37
N PHE A 42 7.24 -0.54 9.73
CA PHE A 42 6.33 0.48 10.24
C PHE A 42 4.89 -0.02 10.30
N SER A 43 4.39 -0.67 9.24
CA SER A 43 3.03 -1.21 9.25
C SER A 43 2.87 -2.31 10.30
N LEU A 44 3.84 -3.23 10.45
CA LEU A 44 3.79 -4.25 11.50
C LEU A 44 3.72 -3.63 12.89
N ILE A 45 4.53 -2.61 13.17
CA ILE A 45 4.48 -1.90 14.46
C ILE A 45 3.12 -1.23 14.65
N ALA A 46 2.62 -0.53 13.62
CA ALA A 46 1.33 0.16 13.70
C ALA A 46 0.18 -0.81 13.99
N TRP A 47 0.07 -1.90 13.22
CA TRP A 47 -0.95 -2.93 13.42
C TRP A 47 -0.79 -3.64 14.76
N PHE A 48 0.44 -3.95 15.17
CA PHE A 48 0.69 -4.57 16.46
C PHE A 48 0.25 -3.67 17.62
N VAL A 49 0.55 -2.37 17.57
CA VAL A 49 0.09 -1.41 18.59
C VAL A 49 -1.43 -1.34 18.63
N ILE A 50 -2.11 -1.32 17.47
CA ILE A 50 -3.57 -1.33 17.42
C ILE A 50 -4.11 -2.61 18.06
N ALA A 51 -3.56 -3.77 17.71
CA ALA A 51 -3.95 -5.07 18.25
C ALA A 51 -3.81 -5.18 19.78
N LEU A 52 -2.92 -4.39 20.40
CA LEU A 52 -2.80 -4.31 21.86
C LEU A 52 -3.90 -3.45 22.51
N THR A 53 -4.54 -2.58 21.74
CA THR A 53 -5.54 -1.63 22.24
C THR A 53 -6.98 -2.05 21.93
N ILE A 54 -7.21 -2.60 20.73
CA ILE A 54 -8.50 -3.05 20.22
C ILE A 54 -8.29 -4.29 19.34
N ASP A 55 -9.30 -5.15 19.25
CA ASP A 55 -9.25 -6.29 18.35
C ASP A 55 -9.33 -5.83 16.88
N LEU A 56 -8.39 -6.33 16.06
CA LEU A 56 -8.32 -6.03 14.63
C LEU A 56 -9.21 -6.94 13.77
N ARG A 57 -9.75 -8.01 14.37
CA ARG A 57 -10.63 -8.97 13.70
C ARG A 57 -11.91 -9.12 14.51
N VAL A 58 -13.03 -9.26 13.81
CA VAL A 58 -14.32 -9.64 14.39
C VAL A 58 -14.24 -11.07 14.94
N SER A 59 -15.22 -11.45 15.74
CA SER A 59 -15.30 -12.83 16.26
C SER A 59 -15.50 -13.84 15.12
N GLU A 60 -15.13 -15.10 15.34
CA GLU A 60 -15.29 -16.16 14.31
C GLU A 60 -16.76 -16.33 13.90
N GLU A 61 -17.70 -16.16 14.84
CA GLU A 61 -19.13 -16.24 14.56
C GLU A 61 -19.59 -15.08 13.65
N GLU A 62 -19.17 -13.85 13.93
CA GLU A 62 -19.44 -12.69 13.07
C GLU A 62 -18.71 -12.75 11.72
N GLU A 63 -17.52 -13.35 11.65
CA GLU A 63 -16.78 -13.57 10.39
C GLU A 63 -17.54 -14.55 9.48
N ILE A 64 -18.23 -15.54 10.05
CA ILE A 64 -19.05 -16.52 9.31
C ILE A 64 -20.41 -15.93 8.91
N GLU A 65 -21.06 -15.18 9.80
CA GLU A 65 -22.37 -14.57 9.56
C GLU A 65 -22.31 -13.41 8.55
N GLY A 66 -21.17 -12.73 8.47
CA GLY A 66 -20.89 -11.63 7.55
C GLY A 66 -21.00 -10.26 8.23
N LEU A 67 -19.99 -9.41 7.98
CA LEU A 67 -19.88 -8.09 8.64
C LEU A 67 -21.00 -7.12 8.28
N ASP A 68 -21.64 -7.30 7.12
CA ASP A 68 -22.78 -6.46 6.73
C ASP A 68 -23.96 -6.65 7.70
N LEU A 69 -24.18 -7.88 8.18
CA LEU A 69 -25.26 -8.17 9.14
C LEU A 69 -24.87 -7.75 10.56
N SER A 70 -23.64 -8.03 11.01
CA SER A 70 -23.19 -7.75 12.37
C SER A 70 -22.87 -6.27 12.63
N GLU A 71 -22.27 -5.55 11.68
CA GLU A 71 -21.90 -4.14 11.84
C GLU A 71 -22.94 -3.17 11.25
N HIS A 72 -23.63 -3.54 10.17
CA HIS A 72 -24.51 -2.63 9.43
C HIS A 72 -25.99 -3.02 9.51
N GLY A 73 -26.32 -4.18 10.13
CA GLY A 73 -27.70 -4.62 10.34
C GLY A 73 -28.48 -4.90 9.06
N MET A 74 -27.78 -5.08 7.94
CA MET A 74 -28.39 -5.23 6.62
C MET A 74 -27.70 -6.37 5.86
N SER A 75 -28.48 -7.22 5.20
CA SER A 75 -27.90 -8.14 4.21
C SER A 75 -27.57 -7.34 2.95
N ALA A 76 -26.34 -7.44 2.44
CA ALA A 76 -25.98 -6.85 1.15
C ALA A 76 -26.77 -7.46 -0.03
N TYR A 77 -27.33 -8.66 0.16
CA TYR A 77 -28.17 -9.34 -0.82
C TYR A 77 -29.45 -9.85 -0.16
N ASP A 78 -30.58 -9.24 -0.52
CA ASP A 78 -31.89 -9.85 -0.34
C ASP A 78 -32.07 -10.94 -1.39
N ILE A 79 -31.72 -12.18 -1.06
CA ILE A 79 -32.13 -13.36 -1.83
C ILE A 79 -33.59 -13.69 -1.52
N THR A 80 -34.48 -12.72 -1.73
CA THR A 80 -35.89 -13.03 -1.98
C THR A 80 -36.02 -13.30 -3.47
N PRO A 81 -36.48 -14.48 -3.91
CA PRO A 81 -36.96 -14.63 -5.27
C PRO A 81 -38.10 -13.60 -5.43
N GLU A 82 -38.01 -12.74 -6.45
CA GLU A 82 -39.20 -12.01 -6.90
C GLU A 82 -40.27 -13.07 -7.25
N GLU A 83 -41.37 -13.11 -6.49
CA GLU A 83 -42.61 -13.75 -6.91
C GLU A 83 -43.30 -12.92 -8.01
#